data_AF-A0AA38MMM1-F1
#
_entry.id   AF-A0AA38MMM1-F1
#
_cell.length_a   1.000
_cell.length_b   1.000
_cell.length_c   1.000
_cell.angle_alpha   90.00
_cell.angle_beta   90.00
_cell.angle_gamma   90.00
#
_symmetry.space_group_name_H-M   'P 1'
#
loop_
_entity.id
_entity.type
_entity.pdbx_description
1 polymer ?
#
loop_
_entity_poly.entity_id
_entity_poly.type
_entity_poly.pdbx_seq_one_letter_code
_entity_poly.pdbx_strand_id
1 'polypeptide(L)'
;MRRLRLFKKYRNFFVKDIEQPVLVFAMWNKSAGKYYPCCIQGEVDEKRKTVPVYFLHNEKEKVVHACDIIYHHSNLMMKKASFKKRGKVYMGIVYGNDSPKYEGEIRTFYVRLSKKEIVSVPIKYIFLTKIQAQKLLCFQGYNKGKEF
;
A
#
# COMPACT_ATOMS: atom_id res chain seq x y z
N MET A 1 -44.33 3.74 -11.19
CA MET A 1 -43.29 4.41 -10.38
C MET A 1 -41.92 3.86 -10.73
N ARG A 2 -41.09 4.64 -11.42
CA ARG A 2 -39.70 4.29 -11.79
C ARG A 2 -38.78 4.58 -10.60
N ARG A 3 -38.17 3.56 -9.98
CA ARG A 3 -37.10 3.76 -8.99
C ARG A 3 -35.76 3.87 -9.71
N LEU A 4 -35.17 5.06 -9.60
CA LEU A 4 -33.86 5.42 -10.10
C LEU A 4 -32.77 4.49 -9.52
N ARG A 5 -31.98 3.91 -10.44
CA ARG A 5 -30.75 3.18 -10.15
C ARG A 5 -29.68 4.20 -9.75
N LEU A 6 -29.26 4.19 -8.49
CA LEU A 6 -28.10 4.96 -8.03
C LEU A 6 -27.43 4.19 -6.91
N PHE A 7 -26.52 3.28 -7.25
CA PHE A 7 -25.30 2.95 -6.51
C PHE A 7 -24.42 2.08 -7.42
N LYS A 8 -23.75 2.73 -8.38
CA LYS A 8 -22.71 2.13 -9.22
C LYS A 8 -21.38 2.80 -8.85
N LYS A 9 -20.79 2.39 -7.73
CA LYS A 9 -19.38 2.68 -7.41
C LYS A 9 -18.91 1.62 -6.42
N TYR A 10 -17.86 0.88 -6.80
CA TYR A 10 -17.16 -0.18 -6.05
C TYR A 10 -17.69 -1.63 -6.14
N ARG A 11 -18.32 -2.04 -7.25
CA ARG A 11 -18.73 -3.44 -7.45
C ARG A 11 -17.70 -4.36 -8.11
N ASN A 12 -16.44 -3.94 -8.27
CA ASN A 12 -15.37 -4.75 -8.87
C ASN A 12 -14.06 -4.72 -8.05
N PHE A 13 -14.10 -5.23 -6.81
CA PHE A 13 -12.88 -5.66 -6.11
C PHE A 13 -12.99 -7.10 -5.60
N PHE A 14 -13.87 -7.89 -6.22
CA PHE A 14 -13.79 -9.34 -6.15
C PHE A 14 -12.96 -9.80 -7.33
N VAL A 15 -11.66 -10.00 -7.11
CA VAL A 15 -10.83 -10.76 -8.05
C VAL A 15 -10.90 -12.19 -7.57
N LYS A 16 -11.77 -12.98 -8.20
CA LYS A 16 -11.87 -14.43 -8.00
C LYS A 16 -10.74 -15.22 -8.69
N ASP A 17 -9.79 -14.53 -9.33
CA ASP A 17 -8.66 -15.12 -10.06
C ASP A 17 -7.39 -14.29 -9.81
N ILE A 18 -6.84 -14.31 -8.59
CA ILE A 18 -5.58 -13.59 -8.33
C ILE A 18 -4.42 -14.48 -8.81
N GLU A 19 -4.14 -14.44 -10.11
CA GLU A 19 -2.91 -15.01 -10.70
C GLU A 19 -1.65 -14.26 -10.23
N GLN A 20 -1.77 -13.10 -9.55
CA GLN A 20 -0.64 -12.31 -9.05
C GLN A 20 -0.91 -11.66 -7.68
N PRO A 21 -0.07 -11.87 -6.66
CA PRO A 21 -0.29 -11.34 -5.31
C PRO A 21 -0.40 -9.80 -5.31
N VAL A 22 -1.53 -9.28 -4.82
CA VAL A 22 -1.76 -7.83 -4.75
C VAL A 22 -0.92 -7.22 -3.64
N LEU A 23 0.12 -6.47 -4.03
CA LEU A 23 0.97 -5.73 -3.12
C LEU A 23 0.24 -4.51 -2.53
N VAL A 24 0.11 -4.50 -1.21
CA VAL A 24 -0.48 -3.42 -0.41
C VAL A 24 0.43 -3.04 0.76
N PHE A 25 0.09 -1.98 1.49
CA PHE A 25 0.74 -1.64 2.76
C PHE A 25 -0.26 -1.73 3.89
N ALA A 26 -0.02 -2.58 4.88
CA ALA A 26 -0.91 -2.75 6.03
C ALA A 26 -0.21 -2.47 7.35
N MET A 27 -0.98 -2.09 8.36
CA MET A 27 -0.44 -1.87 9.71
C MET A 27 -0.13 -3.21 10.40
N TRP A 28 1.15 -3.47 10.72
CA TRP A 28 1.54 -4.69 11.43
C TRP A 28 1.07 -4.67 12.89
N ASN A 29 1.33 -3.58 13.60
CA ASN A 29 0.92 -3.41 15.00
C ASN A 29 0.45 -1.97 15.23
N LYS A 30 -0.73 -1.82 15.85
CA LYS A 30 -1.32 -0.51 16.18
C LYS A 30 -0.42 0.30 17.11
N SER A 31 0.27 -0.33 18.05
CA SER A 31 1.20 0.37 18.96
C SER A 31 2.43 0.90 18.24
N ALA A 32 2.91 0.19 17.21
CA ALA A 32 4.07 0.61 16.42
C ALA A 32 3.74 1.71 15.40
N GLY A 33 2.47 1.83 14.98
CA GLY A 33 2.01 2.88 14.06
C GLY A 33 2.72 2.87 12.71
N LYS A 34 3.17 1.69 12.25
CA LYS A 34 3.91 1.51 11.00
C LYS A 34 3.15 0.60 10.06
N TYR A 35 3.14 1.00 8.79
CA TYR A 35 2.58 0.24 7.70
C TYR A 35 3.73 -0.42 6.93
N TYR A 36 3.59 -1.71 6.66
CA TYR A 36 4.59 -2.53 6.01
C TYR A 36 4.02 -3.15 4.75
N PRO A 37 4.86 -3.41 3.74
CA PRO A 37 4.43 -4.08 2.53
C PRO A 37 3.99 -5.51 2.83
N CYS A 38 2.86 -5.88 2.26
CA CYS A 38 2.27 -7.21 2.39
C CYS A 38 1.47 -7.59 1.13
N CYS A 39 1.20 -8.87 0.99
CA CYS A 39 0.36 -9.42 -0.06
C CYS A 39 -0.96 -9.90 0.53
N ILE A 40 -2.07 -9.64 -0.15
CA ILE A 40 -3.37 -10.23 0.22
C ILE A 40 -3.33 -11.73 -0.11
N GLN A 41 -3.69 -12.57 0.85
CA GLN A 41 -3.61 -14.03 0.75
C GLN A 41 -4.98 -14.71 0.52
N GLY A 42 -6.08 -13.95 0.65
CA GLY A 42 -7.41 -14.51 0.54
C GLY A 42 -8.51 -13.46 0.56
N GLU A 43 -9.75 -13.93 0.64
CA GLU A 43 -10.95 -13.08 0.57
C GLU A 43 -11.12 -12.19 1.80
N VAL A 44 -11.84 -11.08 1.60
CA VAL A 44 -12.23 -10.18 2.68
C VAL A 44 -13.39 -10.78 3.45
N ASP A 45 -13.25 -10.94 4.77
CA ASP A 45 -14.38 -11.20 5.66
C ASP A 45 -15.21 -9.92 5.79
N GLU A 46 -16.33 -9.85 5.07
CA GLU A 46 -17.21 -8.68 5.06
C GLU A 46 -17.84 -8.38 6.42
N LYS A 47 -18.11 -9.42 7.24
CA LYS A 47 -18.75 -9.26 8.55
C LYS A 47 -17.79 -8.60 9.53
N ARG A 48 -16.54 -9.04 9.53
CA ARG A 48 -15.49 -8.53 10.44
C ARG A 48 -14.69 -7.38 9.82
N LYS A 49 -14.87 -7.11 8.53
CA LYS A 49 -14.09 -6.15 7.72
C LYS A 49 -12.60 -6.43 7.81
N THR A 50 -12.21 -7.70 7.72
CA THR A 50 -10.82 -8.14 7.85
C THR A 50 -10.32 -8.88 6.63
N VAL A 51 -9.00 -8.82 6.40
CA VAL A 51 -8.33 -9.43 5.25
C VAL A 51 -7.10 -10.19 5.75
N PRO A 52 -6.89 -11.46 5.36
CA PRO A 52 -5.64 -12.16 5.61
C PRO A 52 -4.54 -11.63 4.69
N VAL A 53 -3.40 -11.25 5.28
CA VAL A 53 -2.25 -10.72 4.54
C VAL A 53 -0.95 -11.38 4.99
N TYR A 54 0.01 -11.48 4.07
CA TYR A 54 1.37 -11.96 4.33
C TYR A 54 2.37 -10.80 4.29
N PHE A 55 3.05 -10.53 5.40
CA PHE A 55 3.96 -9.41 5.57
C PHE A 55 5.39 -9.73 5.10
N LEU A 56 5.88 -8.95 4.13
CA LEU A 56 7.19 -9.21 3.51
C LEU A 56 8.39 -8.89 4.43
N HIS A 57 8.21 -8.03 5.43
CA HIS A 57 9.30 -7.59 6.30
C HIS A 57 9.69 -8.61 7.38
N ASN A 58 8.78 -9.54 7.72
CA ASN A 58 8.98 -10.53 8.77
C ASN A 58 8.48 -11.93 8.39
N GLU A 59 7.99 -12.10 7.17
CA GLU A 59 7.56 -13.39 6.61
C GLU A 59 6.45 -14.05 7.45
N LYS A 60 5.51 -13.23 7.95
CA LYS A 60 4.39 -13.68 8.77
C LYS A 60 3.04 -13.31 8.18
N GLU A 61 2.10 -14.24 8.33
CA GLU A 61 0.70 -14.01 8.06
C GLU A 61 -0.01 -13.33 9.22
N LYS A 62 -0.99 -12.50 8.89
CA LYS A 62 -1.84 -11.85 9.88
C LYS A 62 -3.17 -11.42 9.26
N VAL A 63 -4.23 -11.54 10.04
CA VAL A 63 -5.52 -10.93 9.72
C VAL A 63 -5.50 -9.47 10.15
N VAL A 64 -5.73 -8.55 9.22
CA VAL A 64 -5.74 -7.10 9.46
C VAL A 64 -7.10 -6.51 9.12
N HIS A 65 -7.46 -5.38 9.74
CA HIS A 65 -8.69 -4.68 9.41
C HIS A 65 -8.53 -3.94 8.07
N ALA A 66 -9.56 -3.97 7.21
CA ALA A 66 -9.49 -3.43 5.85
C ALA A 66 -9.18 -1.92 5.81
N CYS A 67 -9.58 -1.16 6.84
CA CYS A 67 -9.25 0.28 6.95
C CYS A 67 -7.79 0.56 7.34
N ASP A 68 -7.05 -0.46 7.81
CA ASP A 68 -5.62 -0.36 8.11
C ASP A 68 -4.76 -0.76 6.90
N ILE A 69 -5.35 -0.83 5.70
CA ILE A 69 -4.70 -1.17 4.43
C ILE A 69 -4.67 0.04 3.51
N ILE A 70 -3.49 0.32 2.96
CA ILE A 70 -3.29 1.25 1.84
C ILE A 70 -3.16 0.38 0.59
N TYR A 71 -4.22 0.41 -0.21
CA TYR A 71 -4.29 -0.32 -1.47
C TYR A 71 -3.39 0.34 -2.51
N HIS A 72 -2.82 -0.47 -3.43
CA HIS A 72 -1.94 -0.08 -4.53
C HIS A 72 -0.61 0.57 -4.12
N HIS A 73 0.49 -0.12 -4.43
CA HIS A 73 1.86 0.36 -4.23
C HIS A 73 2.19 1.64 -5.04
N SER A 74 1.49 1.89 -6.16
CA SER A 74 1.69 3.07 -7.00
C SER A 74 1.45 4.38 -6.24
N ASN A 75 0.69 4.33 -5.15
CA ASN A 75 0.50 5.44 -4.23
C ASN A 75 1.82 5.91 -3.58
N LEU A 76 2.87 5.10 -3.57
CA LEU A 76 4.18 5.52 -3.07
C LEU A 76 4.95 6.39 -4.04
N MET A 77 4.63 6.38 -5.33
CA MET A 77 5.37 7.14 -6.33
C MET A 77 5.33 8.63 -6.01
N MET A 78 6.51 9.26 -6.01
CA MET A 78 6.74 10.66 -5.64
C MET A 78 6.33 11.01 -4.19
N LYS A 79 6.22 10.01 -3.31
CA LYS A 79 5.91 10.20 -1.88
C LYS A 79 7.09 9.83 -1.00
N LYS A 80 7.10 10.38 0.21
CA LYS A 80 8.11 10.06 1.22
C LYS A 80 7.81 8.70 1.85
N ALA A 81 8.79 7.81 1.82
CA ALA A 81 8.76 6.53 2.51
C ALA A 81 9.98 6.39 3.44
N SER A 82 9.85 5.55 4.46
CA SER A 82 10.94 5.22 5.36
C SER A 82 11.50 3.84 5.03
N PHE A 83 12.77 3.61 5.29
CA PHE A 83 13.35 2.28 5.13
C PHE A 83 14.48 2.01 6.13
N LYS A 84 14.73 0.73 6.40
CA LYS A 84 15.86 0.29 7.24
C LYS A 84 17.03 -0.15 6.36
N LYS A 85 18.23 0.36 6.67
CA LYS A 85 19.49 -0.09 6.04
C LYS A 85 20.58 -0.13 7.11
N ARG A 86 21.25 -1.28 7.28
CA ARG A 86 22.32 -1.48 8.28
C ARG A 86 21.90 -1.03 9.70
N GLY A 87 20.70 -1.42 10.14
CA GLY A 87 20.15 -1.08 11.46
C GLY A 87 19.65 0.37 11.62
N LYS A 88 19.96 1.27 10.69
CA LYS A 88 19.52 2.68 10.73
C LYS A 88 18.26 2.90 9.90
N VAL A 89 17.43 3.85 10.33
CA VAL A 89 16.23 4.29 9.62
C VAL A 89 16.58 5.50 8.76
N TYR A 90 16.22 5.43 7.49
CA TYR A 90 16.35 6.50 6.51
C TYR A 90 14.98 6.89 5.98
N MET A 91 14.89 8.08 5.40
CA MET A 91 13.69 8.58 4.74
C MET A 91 14.08 9.24 3.42
N GLY A 92 13.30 8.97 2.38
CA GLY A 92 13.50 9.59 1.07
C GLY A 92 12.24 9.56 0.23
N ILE A 93 12.32 10.11 -0.97
CA ILE A 93 11.21 10.15 -1.93
C ILE A 93 11.32 8.95 -2.85
N VAL A 94 10.28 8.13 -2.94
CA VAL A 94 10.21 7.03 -3.90
C VAL A 94 10.04 7.63 -5.30
N TYR A 95 11.03 7.46 -6.17
CA TYR A 95 11.02 8.02 -7.53
C TYR A 95 10.70 6.97 -8.60
N GLY A 96 10.88 5.69 -8.27
CA GLY A 96 10.68 4.58 -9.19
C GLY A 96 10.61 3.24 -8.45
N ASN A 97 10.31 2.19 -9.19
CA ASN A 97 10.45 0.81 -8.79
C ASN A 97 10.88 -0.03 -10.01
N ASP A 98 11.20 -1.30 -9.78
CA ASP A 98 11.62 -2.26 -10.80
C ASP A 98 10.46 -2.96 -11.53
N SER A 99 9.22 -2.52 -11.30
CA SER A 99 8.02 -3.09 -11.89
C SER A 99 7.48 -2.21 -13.04
N PRO A 100 6.86 -2.79 -14.08
CA PRO A 100 6.03 -2.05 -15.03
C PRO A 100 4.96 -1.24 -14.28
N LYS A 101 4.57 -0.08 -14.84
CA LYS A 101 3.64 0.88 -14.18
C LYS A 101 2.34 0.28 -13.63
N TYR A 102 1.90 -0.90 -14.09
CA TYR A 102 0.59 -1.47 -13.74
C TYR A 102 0.56 -2.98 -13.42
N GLU A 103 1.60 -3.79 -13.69
CA GLU A 103 1.43 -5.26 -13.76
C GLU A 103 2.70 -6.07 -13.46
N GLY A 104 3.42 -5.78 -12.37
CA GLY A 104 4.54 -6.63 -11.96
C GLY A 104 4.82 -6.66 -10.47
N GLU A 105 5.44 -7.75 -10.02
CA GLU A 105 5.94 -7.90 -8.65
C GLU A 105 7.03 -6.87 -8.37
N ILE A 106 6.75 -5.92 -7.47
CA ILE A 106 7.80 -5.00 -7.02
C ILE A 106 8.73 -5.73 -6.07
N ARG A 107 10.00 -5.79 -6.45
CA ARG A 107 11.06 -6.32 -5.59
C ARG A 107 11.86 -5.17 -4.97
N THR A 108 11.98 -4.05 -5.68
CA THR A 108 12.86 -2.94 -5.33
C THR A 108 12.23 -1.59 -5.62
N PHE A 109 12.33 -0.67 -4.67
CA PHE A 109 12.04 0.75 -4.87
C PHE A 109 13.32 1.57 -5.02
N TYR A 110 13.28 2.57 -5.89
CA TYR A 110 14.34 3.58 -6.02
C TYR A 110 13.98 4.79 -5.18
N VAL A 111 14.76 5.04 -4.12
CA VAL A 111 14.50 6.08 -3.13
C VAL A 111 15.54 7.18 -3.25
N ARG A 112 15.11 8.40 -3.52
CA ARG A 112 15.95 9.59 -3.57
C ARG A 112 16.12 10.18 -2.17
N LEU A 113 17.36 10.24 -1.69
CA LEU A 113 17.74 10.85 -0.41
C LEU A 113 18.11 12.33 -0.55
N SER A 114 18.73 12.68 -1.67
CA SER A 114 19.11 14.06 -2.02
C SER A 114 19.06 14.26 -3.54
N LYS A 115 19.34 15.48 -4.04
CA LYS A 115 19.38 15.74 -5.50
C LYS A 115 20.35 14.83 -6.26
N LYS A 116 21.41 14.35 -5.62
CA LYS A 116 22.48 13.54 -6.24
C LYS A 116 22.52 12.10 -5.73
N GLU A 117 21.62 11.72 -4.82
CA GLU A 117 21.68 10.40 -4.17
C GLU A 117 20.36 9.65 -4.34
N ILE A 118 20.44 8.53 -5.05
CA ILE A 118 19.36 7.56 -5.21
C ILE A 118 19.88 6.22 -4.73
N VAL A 119 19.08 5.53 -3.92
CA VAL A 119 19.40 4.20 -3.40
C VAL A 119 18.33 3.20 -3.84
N SER A 120 18.78 1.99 -4.19
CA SER A 120 17.90 0.84 -4.36
C SER A 120 17.56 0.26 -2.99
N VAL A 121 16.27 0.04 -2.75
CA VAL A 121 15.75 -0.45 -1.48
C VAL A 121 14.83 -1.63 -1.74
N PRO A 122 15.24 -2.86 -1.35
CA PRO A 122 14.35 -4.01 -1.42
C PRO A 122 13.06 -3.76 -0.64
N ILE A 123 11.93 -4.20 -1.20
CA ILE A 123 10.60 -3.86 -0.69
C ILE A 123 10.43 -4.22 0.79
N LYS A 124 10.96 -5.36 1.24
CA LYS A 124 10.89 -5.81 2.63
C LYS A 124 11.47 -4.85 3.66
N TYR A 125 12.31 -3.91 3.23
CA TYR A 125 12.90 -2.89 4.09
C TYR A 125 12.14 -1.57 4.11
N ILE A 126 11.16 -1.38 3.23
CA ILE A 126 10.32 -0.19 3.17
C ILE A 126 9.20 -0.28 4.21
N PHE A 127 8.88 0.86 4.81
CA PHE A 127 7.71 1.02 5.66
C PHE A 127 7.24 2.48 5.63
N LEU A 128 6.00 2.69 6.05
CA LEU A 128 5.43 4.02 6.24
C LEU A 128 5.17 4.25 7.73
N THR A 129 5.53 5.43 8.21
CA THR A 129 5.00 5.92 9.49
C THR A 129 3.52 6.25 9.36
N LYS A 130 2.81 6.34 10.47
CA LYS A 130 1.40 6.78 10.50
C LYS A 130 1.17 8.08 9.73
N ILE A 131 2.06 9.06 9.86
CA ILE A 131 1.98 10.35 9.15
C ILE A 131 2.17 10.17 7.64
N GLN A 132 3.12 9.33 7.21
CA GLN A 132 3.35 9.02 5.80
C GLN A 132 2.13 8.30 5.19
N ALA A 133 1.60 7.31 5.91
CA ALA A 133 0.40 6.58 5.54
C ALA A 133 -0.85 7.47 5.43
N GLN A 134 -1.07 8.35 6.42
CA GLN A 134 -2.19 9.30 6.41
C GLN A 134 -2.15 10.20 5.19
N LYS A 135 -0.97 10.67 4.77
CA LYS A 135 -0.85 11.46 3.54
C LYS A 135 -1.38 10.69 2.33
N LEU A 136 -1.11 9.38 2.24
CA LEU A 136 -1.62 8.54 1.14
C LEU A 136 -3.13 8.35 1.21
N LEU A 137 -3.67 8.14 2.42
CA LEU A 137 -5.11 7.95 2.64
C LEU A 137 -5.92 9.25 2.42
N CYS A 138 -5.41 10.40 2.87
CA CYS A 138 -6.07 11.71 2.71
C CYS A 138 -6.17 12.15 1.24
N PHE A 139 -5.24 11.73 0.36
CA PHE A 139 -5.35 12.00 -1.09
C PHE A 139 -6.55 11.30 -1.74
N GLN A 140 -7.07 10.21 -1.16
CA GLN A 140 -8.30 9.57 -1.64
C GLN A 140 -9.58 10.36 -1.26
N GLY A 141 -9.49 11.30 -0.32
CA GLY A 141 -10.60 12.18 0.08
C GLY A 141 -10.75 13.45 -0.78
N TYR A 142 -9.68 13.90 -1.44
CA TYR A 142 -9.68 15.18 -2.18
C TYR A 142 -10.13 15.07 -3.65
N ASN A 143 -10.22 13.87 -4.22
CA ASN A 143 -10.69 13.66 -5.61
C ASN A 143 -12.21 13.36 -5.71
N LYS A 144 -12.99 13.71 -4.68
CA LYS A 144 -14.47 13.73 -4.76
C LYS A 144 -15.04 15.14 -5.01
N GLY A 145 -14.22 16.12 -5.39
CA GLY A 145 -14.69 17.51 -5.54
C GLY A 145 -14.01 18.35 -6.64
N LYS A 146 -13.34 17.76 -7.63
CA LYS A 146 -12.90 18.49 -8.83
C LYS A 146 -13.23 17.68 -10.07
N GLU A 147 -14.42 17.96 -10.60
CA GLU A 147 -14.71 17.83 -12.02
C GLU A 147 -13.78 18.78 -12.78
N PHE A 148 -13.13 18.26 -13.81
CA PHE A 148 -12.66 19.02 -14.97
C PHE A 148 -13.36 18.40 -16.18
#